data_AF-A0A4Q3JHU4-F1
#
_entry.id   AF-A0A4Q3JHU4-F1
#
_cell.length_a   1.000
_cell.length_b   1.000
_cell.length_c   1.000
_cell.angle_alpha   90.00
_cell.angle_beta   90.00
_cell.angle_gamma   90.00
#
_symmetry.space_group_name_H-M   'P 1'
#
loop_
_entity.id
_entity.type
_entity.pdbx_description
1 polymer ?
#
loop_
_entity_poly.entity_id
_entity_poly.type
_entity_poly.pdbx_seq_one_letter_code
_entity_poly.pdbx_strand_id
1 'polypeptide(L)'
;MTTPVERRTRPGELVLVDLEPVRGTEQNGRRPALVVSNNDMHLLARRVIICPITRNRDAWPTKVMLPAGLAVEGAVLVDQVRSIDR
;
A
#
# COMPACT_ATOMS: atom_id res chain seq x y z
N MET A 1 -1.69 3.69 -13.71
CA MET A 1 -0.42 2.95 -13.55
C MET A 1 0.01 3.08 -12.09
N THR A 2 0.54 2.02 -11.49
CA THR A 2 1.24 2.10 -10.19
C THR A 2 2.68 2.51 -10.43
N THR A 3 3.19 3.46 -9.66
CA THR A 3 4.58 3.94 -9.70
C THR A 3 5.42 3.23 -8.65
N PRO A 4 6.74 3.07 -8.80
CA PRO A 4 7.60 2.64 -7.70
C PRO A 4 7.45 3.57 -6.49
N VAL A 5 7.68 3.04 -5.29
CA VAL A 5 7.81 3.91 -4.11
C VAL A 5 9.10 4.71 -4.24
N GLU A 6 8.99 6.02 -4.11
CA GLU A 6 10.10 6.96 -4.32
C GLU A 6 10.02 8.10 -3.30
N ARG A 7 11.08 8.91 -3.22
CA ARG A 7 11.12 10.09 -2.34
C ARG A 7 9.96 11.07 -2.54
N ARG A 8 9.39 11.14 -3.76
CA ARG A 8 8.32 12.07 -4.13
C ARG A 8 6.90 11.50 -3.93
N THR A 9 6.77 10.28 -3.43
CA THR A 9 5.47 9.66 -3.18
C THR A 9 4.60 10.53 -2.28
N ARG A 10 3.31 10.65 -2.63
CA ARG A 10 2.35 11.49 -1.90
C ARG A 10 1.29 10.66 -1.15
N PRO A 11 0.66 11.23 -0.11
CA PRO A 11 -0.49 10.62 0.56
C PRO A 11 -1.60 10.33 -0.45
N GLY A 12 -2.21 9.15 -0.36
CA GLY A 12 -3.26 8.69 -1.28
C GLY A 12 -2.76 8.14 -2.61
N GLU A 13 -1.45 8.16 -2.89
CA GLU A 13 -0.90 7.61 -4.12
C GLU A 13 -0.87 6.07 -4.10
N LEU A 14 -1.09 5.47 -5.28
CA LEU A 14 -0.97 4.03 -5.50
C LEU A 14 0.42 3.70 -6.03
N VAL A 15 1.15 2.91 -5.25
CA VAL A 15 2.54 2.56 -5.51
C VAL A 15 2.72 1.06 -5.65
N LEU A 16 3.74 0.62 -6.39
CA LEU A 16 4.16 -0.76 -6.49
C LEU A 16 5.32 -1.00 -5.51
N VAL A 17 5.16 -1.97 -4.62
CA VAL A 17 6.12 -2.30 -3.57
C VAL A 17 6.53 -3.76 -3.63
N ASP A 18 7.76 -4.06 -3.25
CA ASP A 18 8.22 -5.42 -2.96
C ASP A 18 8.11 -5.65 -1.44
N LEU A 19 7.31 -6.64 -1.04
CA LEU A 19 7.02 -6.92 0.37
C LEU A 19 7.90 -8.01 0.97
N GLU A 20 8.80 -8.63 0.19
CA GLU A 20 9.72 -9.63 0.72
C GLU A 20 10.88 -9.00 1.53
N PRO A 21 11.35 -9.66 2.60
CA PRO A 21 10.84 -10.90 3.19
C PRO A 21 9.60 -10.68 4.08
N VAL A 22 8.81 -11.74 4.26
CA VAL A 22 7.62 -11.77 5.14
C VAL A 22 7.65 -12.89 6.19
N ARG A 23 6.79 -12.79 7.20
CA ARG A 23 6.54 -13.84 8.19
C ARG A 23 5.07 -14.23 8.24
N GLY A 24 4.80 -15.54 8.27
CA GLY A 24 3.44 -16.07 8.48
C GLY A 24 2.46 -15.61 7.40
N THR A 25 1.40 -14.90 7.82
CA THR A 25 0.29 -14.45 6.97
C THR A 25 0.44 -13.02 6.45
N GLU A 26 1.60 -12.39 6.66
CA GLU A 26 1.92 -11.07 6.09
C GLU A 26 1.80 -11.08 4.56
N GLN A 27 1.27 -10.00 3.98
CA GLN A 27 1.22 -9.83 2.52
C GLN A 27 2.62 -9.80 1.93
N ASN A 28 2.80 -10.55 0.85
CA ASN A 28 4.09 -10.92 0.29
C ASN A 28 4.24 -10.58 -1.20
N GLY A 29 5.45 -10.71 -1.74
CA GLY A 29 5.74 -10.42 -3.15
C GLY A 29 5.51 -8.96 -3.59
N ARG A 30 5.56 -8.74 -4.91
CA ARG A 30 5.35 -7.42 -5.52
C ARG A 30 3.88 -7.10 -5.68
N ARG A 31 3.39 -6.07 -5.00
CA ARG A 31 1.96 -5.70 -4.99
C ARG A 31 1.75 -4.19 -5.04
N PRO A 32 0.62 -3.75 -5.61
CA PRO A 32 0.15 -2.39 -5.38
C PRO A 32 -0.13 -2.15 -3.89
N ALA A 33 0.11 -0.94 -3.44
CA ALA A 33 -0.22 -0.47 -2.11
C ALA A 33 -0.67 0.99 -2.13
N LEU A 34 -1.50 1.36 -1.16
CA LEU A 34 -1.93 2.73 -0.93
C LEU A 34 -1.02 3.40 0.11
N VAL A 35 -0.54 4.61 -0.19
CA VAL A 35 0.24 5.40 0.77
C VAL A 35 -0.70 6.11 1.74
N VAL A 36 -0.58 5.80 3.03
CA VAL A 36 -1.49 6.33 4.08
C VAL A 36 -0.80 7.34 5.01
N SER A 37 0.53 7.43 4.95
CA SER A 37 1.32 8.43 5.70
C SER A 37 1.23 9.82 5.06
N ASN A 38 1.34 10.87 5.89
CA ASN A 38 1.25 12.27 5.47
C ASN A 38 2.59 12.85 4.98
N ASN A 39 2.54 14.02 4.34
CA ASN A 39 3.73 14.71 3.84
C ASN A 39 4.71 15.11 4.95
N ASP A 40 4.24 15.42 6.15
CA ASP A 40 5.13 15.81 7.27
C ASP A 40 6.06 14.65 7.65
N MET A 41 5.53 13.42 7.74
CA MET A 41 6.35 12.23 7.91
C MET A 41 7.32 12.07 6.74
N HIS A 42 6.88 12.38 5.52
CA HIS A 42 7.69 12.20 4.32
C HIS A 42 8.89 13.14 4.26
N LEU A 43 8.78 14.32 4.87
CA LEU A 43 9.87 15.31 4.99
C LEU A 43 10.87 14.92 6.08
N LEU A 44 10.40 14.32 7.17
CA LEU A 44 11.21 14.03 8.35
C LEU A 44 11.86 12.64 8.35
N ALA A 45 11.27 11.67 7.67
CA ALA A 45 11.78 10.31 7.56
C ALA A 45 12.15 9.96 6.12
N ARG A 46 12.85 8.85 5.91
CA ARG A 46 12.94 8.19 4.59
C ARG A 46 11.81 7.19 4.35
N ARG A 47 11.08 6.82 5.39
CA ARG A 47 10.04 5.80 5.35
C ARG A 47 8.70 6.35 4.87
N VAL A 48 7.84 5.45 4.39
CA VAL A 48 6.40 5.65 4.16
C VAL A 48 5.61 4.54 4.83
N ILE A 49 4.41 4.87 5.30
CA ILE A 49 3.41 3.89 5.72
C ILE A 49 2.47 3.61 4.55
N ILE A 50 2.29 2.33 4.25
CA ILE A 50 1.47 1.82 3.16
C ILE A 50 0.48 0.75 3.65
N CYS A 51 -0.61 0.57 2.91
CA CYS A 51 -1.51 -0.57 3.04
C CYS A 51 -1.54 -1.35 1.71
N PRO A 52 -1.18 -2.65 1.69
CA PRO A 52 -1.22 -3.47 0.48
C PRO A 52 -2.63 -3.59 -0.10
N ILE A 53 -2.70 -3.83 -1.41
CA ILE A 53 -3.96 -4.05 -2.13
C ILE A 53 -4.04 -5.50 -2.60
N THR A 54 -5.22 -6.10 -2.41
CA THR A 54 -5.55 -7.43 -2.91
C THR A 54 -6.66 -7.37 -3.95
N ARG A 55 -6.62 -8.29 -4.92
CA ARG A 55 -7.74 -8.52 -5.85
C ARG A 55 -8.88 -9.32 -5.22
N ASN A 56 -8.67 -9.95 -4.05
CA ASN A 56 -9.71 -10.67 -3.34
C ASN A 56 -10.74 -9.67 -2.78
N ARG A 57 -12.00 -9.78 -3.24
CA ARG A 57 -13.11 -8.91 -2.86
C ARG A 57 -14.05 -9.52 -1.80
N ASP A 58 -13.72 -10.70 -1.26
CA ASP A 58 -14.49 -11.35 -0.21
C ASP A 58 -14.55 -10.44 1.03
N ALA A 59 -15.69 -10.45 1.72
CA ALA A 59 -15.91 -9.60 2.89
C ALA A 59 -14.83 -9.87 3.96
N TRP A 60 -14.22 -8.79 4.45
CA TRP A 60 -13.28 -8.82 5.58
C TRP A 60 -13.41 -7.51 6.36
N PRO A 61 -13.41 -7.52 7.70
CA PRO A 61 -13.75 -6.34 8.51
C PRO A 61 -12.89 -5.10 8.22
N THR A 62 -11.64 -5.30 7.82
CA THR A 62 -10.65 -4.22 7.57
C THR A 62 -10.42 -3.94 6.09
N LYS A 63 -11.18 -4.56 5.17
CA LYS A 63 -11.07 -4.27 3.75
C LYS A 63 -11.79 -2.98 3.39
N VAL A 64 -11.08 -2.11 2.66
CA VAL A 64 -11.67 -0.93 2.05
C VAL A 64 -11.68 -1.11 0.54
N MET A 65 -12.87 -1.20 -0.05
CA MET A 65 -13.01 -1.38 -1.49
C MET A 65 -12.47 -0.18 -2.25
N LEU A 66 -11.67 -0.44 -3.28
CA LEU A 66 -11.22 0.60 -4.19
C LEU A 66 -12.38 1.07 -5.08
N PRO A 67 -12.49 2.38 -5.36
CA PRO A 67 -13.47 2.88 -6.31
C PRO A 67 -13.14 2.38 -7.73
N ALA A 68 -14.17 2.32 -8.58
CA ALA A 68 -14.01 1.98 -9.99
C ALA A 68 -13.19 3.04 -10.74
N GLY A 69 -12.60 2.66 -11.88
CA GLY A 69 -11.86 3.58 -12.75
C GLY A 69 -10.40 3.81 -12.37
N LEU A 70 -9.92 3.17 -11.29
CA LEU A 70 -8.50 3.13 -10.95
C LEU A 70 -7.75 2.10 -11.80
N ALA A 71 -6.44 2.29 -11.95
CA ALA A 71 -5.57 1.33 -12.63
C ALA A 71 -5.36 0.02 -11.84
N VAL A 72 -5.81 -0.02 -10.59
CA VAL A 72 -5.75 -1.17 -9.69
C VAL A 72 -7.15 -1.44 -9.18
N GLU A 73 -7.49 -2.71 -9.11
CA GLU A 73 -8.79 -3.19 -8.64
C GLU A 73 -8.66 -3.98 -7.33
N GLY A 74 -9.76 -4.04 -6.58
CA GLY A 74 -9.91 -4.89 -5.41
C GLY A 74 -10.11 -4.08 -4.14
N ALA A 75 -9.38 -4.43 -3.08
CA ALA A 75 -9.52 -3.82 -1.76
C ALA A 75 -8.15 -3.54 -1.10
N VAL A 76 -8.09 -2.44 -0.36
CA VAL A 76 -7.00 -2.11 0.55
C VAL A 76 -7.12 -3.00 1.79
N LEU A 77 -6.03 -3.67 2.18
CA LEU A 77 -5.93 -4.50 3.38
C LEU A 77 -5.35 -3.68 4.55
N VAL A 78 -6.20 -3.06 5.35
CA VAL A 78 -5.76 -2.15 6.43
C VAL A 78 -5.04 -2.90 7.57
N ASP A 79 -5.40 -4.16 7.82
CA ASP A 79 -4.76 -5.06 8.78
C ASP A 79 -3.36 -5.55 8.33
N GLN A 80 -2.94 -5.21 7.11
CA GLN A 80 -1.65 -5.57 6.53
C GLN A 80 -0.74 -4.35 6.35
N VAL A 81 -1.00 -3.28 7.11
CA VAL A 81 -0.23 -2.02 7.09
C VAL A 81 1.24 -2.26 7.37
N ARG A 82 2.12 -1.56 6.63
CA ARG A 82 3.59 -1.64 6.83
C ARG A 82 4.24 -0.26 6.70
N SER A 83 5.28 -0.04 7.50
CA SER A 83 6.25 1.03 7.26
C SER A 83 7.41 0.48 6.43
N ILE A 84 7.67 1.06 5.27
CA ILE A 84 8.72 0.64 4.34
C ILE A 84 9.67 1.80 4.01
N ASP A 85 10.88 1.50 3.54
CA ASP A 85 11.80 2.53 3.00
C ASP A 85 11.35 2.99 1.61
N ARG A 86 11.71 4.24 1.24
CA ARG A 86 11.49 4.82 -0.08
C ARG A 86 12.78 4.94 -0.88
#